data_AF-A0A4Q4SJ45-F1
#
_entry.id   AF-A0A4Q4SJ45-F1
#
_cell.length_a   1.000
_cell.length_b   1.000
_cell.length_c   1.000
_cell.angle_alpha   90.00
_cell.angle_beta   90.00
_cell.angle_gamma   90.00
#
_symmetry.space_group_name_H-M   'P 1'
#
loop_
_entity.id
_entity.type
_entity.pdbx_description
1 polymer ?
#
loop_
_entity_poly.entity_id
_entity_poly.type
_entity_poly.pdbx_seq_one_letter_code
_entity_poly.pdbx_strand_id
1 'polypeptide(L)'
;MSASTSTPNLAVAITTTGPASRHVPEFRTERLLCRPLVEEDWPEYHKMLQEEQTMINAGVGPMLFPRAARAYFDDQREDWASVGIFARKVDDNVAEGDFMGTGGVYWSKDRLPEVCYVLKQKFWGKGRATEFLNGFLEVWWNMPRINIDMCVETKFLDAGERGVVPERLTAPIKVEGGDSQNVVKKAGFSDRGEVTIYDEKYILFRLLSPK
;
A
#
# COMPACT_ATOMS: atom_id res chain seq x y z
N MET A 1 31.91 -21.93 10.45
CA MET A 1 30.85 -21.01 10.88
C MET A 1 31.20 -19.64 10.34
N SER A 2 30.66 -19.28 9.18
CA SER A 2 30.92 -17.96 8.59
C SER A 2 29.93 -16.98 9.21
N ALA A 3 30.43 -16.04 10.01
CA ALA A 3 29.65 -14.94 10.53
C ALA A 3 29.13 -14.11 9.34
N SER A 4 27.81 -14.10 9.16
CA SER A 4 27.14 -13.14 8.28
C SER A 4 27.38 -11.76 8.87
N THR A 5 28.29 -11.00 8.27
CA THR A 5 28.48 -9.59 8.57
C THR A 5 27.26 -8.85 8.03
N SER A 6 26.28 -8.60 8.89
CA SER A 6 25.21 -7.66 8.56
C SER A 6 25.85 -6.31 8.32
N THR A 7 25.89 -5.89 7.06
CA THR A 7 26.27 -4.51 6.74
C THR A 7 25.25 -3.63 7.46
N PRO A 8 25.66 -2.68 8.32
CA PRO A 8 24.71 -1.79 8.96
C PRO A 8 23.93 -1.07 7.86
N ASN A 9 22.59 -1.16 7.92
CA ASN A 9 21.72 -0.41 7.00
C ASN A 9 21.95 1.07 7.25
N LEU A 10 22.76 1.70 6.40
CA LEU A 10 23.03 3.12 6.48
C LEU A 10 21.87 3.85 5.80
N ALA A 11 21.32 4.87 6.44
CA ALA A 11 20.39 5.78 5.78
C ALA A 11 21.19 6.81 4.97
N VAL A 12 20.76 7.12 3.75
CA VAL A 12 21.39 8.09 2.86
C VAL A 12 20.40 9.14 2.41
N ALA A 13 20.89 10.38 2.29
CA ALA A 13 20.11 11.46 1.72
C ALA A 13 19.95 11.25 0.22
N ILE A 14 18.71 11.36 -0.25
CA ILE A 14 18.34 11.33 -1.67
C ILE A 14 17.38 12.47 -1.98
N THR A 15 17.34 12.84 -3.24
CA THR A 15 16.29 13.67 -3.84
C THR A 15 15.57 12.84 -4.88
N THR A 16 14.25 12.88 -4.90
CA THR A 16 13.44 12.22 -5.94
C THR A 16 12.23 13.08 -6.25
N THR A 17 11.36 12.65 -7.18
CA THR A 17 10.06 13.29 -7.39
C THR A 17 8.96 12.52 -6.65
N GLY A 18 7.87 13.21 -6.32
CA GLY A 18 6.67 12.61 -5.77
C GLY A 18 5.50 13.59 -5.83
N PRO A 19 4.28 13.15 -5.49
CA PRO A 19 3.12 14.00 -5.69
C PRO A 19 3.14 15.24 -4.79
N ALA A 20 2.75 16.37 -5.36
CA ALA A 20 2.68 17.68 -4.71
C ALA A 20 1.65 17.77 -3.60
N SER A 21 0.69 16.85 -3.62
CA SER A 21 -0.34 16.67 -2.61
C SER A 21 -0.38 15.21 -2.21
N ARG A 22 -0.69 14.93 -0.94
CA ARG A 22 -0.99 13.57 -0.49
C ARG A 22 -2.41 13.15 -0.84
N HIS A 23 -3.29 14.10 -1.19
CA HIS A 23 -4.70 13.82 -1.46
C HIS A 23 -4.90 13.10 -2.78
N VAL A 24 -5.13 11.79 -2.71
CA VAL A 24 -5.52 10.97 -3.85
C VAL A 24 -6.97 11.31 -4.23
N PRO A 25 -7.24 11.77 -5.46
CA PRO A 25 -8.60 12.09 -5.87
C PRO A 25 -9.48 10.83 -5.95
N GLU A 26 -10.81 11.01 -5.82
CA GLU A 26 -11.75 9.93 -6.11
C GLU A 26 -11.53 9.42 -7.55
N PHE A 27 -11.57 8.11 -7.72
CA PHE A 27 -11.51 7.49 -9.03
C PHE A 27 -12.42 6.27 -9.12
N ARG A 28 -12.70 5.87 -10.36
CA ARG A 28 -13.59 4.75 -10.67
C ARG A 28 -12.90 3.84 -11.66
N THR A 29 -13.06 2.55 -11.43
CA THR A 29 -12.71 1.51 -12.41
C THR A 29 -14.01 0.95 -12.99
N GLU A 30 -13.91 -0.16 -13.71
CA GLU A 30 -15.10 -0.85 -14.21
C GLU A 30 -16.04 -1.28 -13.08
N ARG A 31 -15.49 -1.83 -11.99
CA ARG A 31 -16.27 -2.44 -10.92
C ARG A 31 -16.08 -1.80 -9.54
N LEU A 32 -15.16 -0.84 -9.40
CA LEU A 32 -14.83 -0.19 -8.12
C LEU A 32 -15.09 1.31 -8.15
N LEU A 33 -15.52 1.83 -7.01
CA LEU A 33 -15.46 3.24 -6.63
C LEU A 33 -14.40 3.37 -5.53
N CYS A 34 -13.43 4.25 -5.71
CA CYS A 34 -12.36 4.47 -4.73
C CYS A 34 -12.38 5.94 -4.30
N ARG A 35 -12.66 6.20 -3.01
CA ARG A 35 -12.83 7.55 -2.45
C ARG A 35 -12.32 7.64 -1.02
N PRO A 36 -12.04 8.85 -0.48
CA PRO A 36 -11.79 9.03 0.94
C PRO A 36 -12.89 8.43 1.81
N LEU A 37 -12.50 7.92 2.98
CA LEU A 37 -13.42 7.38 3.97
C LEU A 37 -14.24 8.50 4.64
N VAL A 38 -15.50 8.22 4.93
CA VAL A 38 -16.42 9.11 5.66
C VAL A 38 -16.93 8.41 6.92
N GLU A 39 -17.55 9.16 7.85
CA GLU A 39 -18.03 8.61 9.13
C GLU A 39 -18.98 7.42 8.92
N GLU A 40 -19.81 7.49 7.90
CA GLU A 40 -20.81 6.46 7.56
C GLU A 40 -20.18 5.11 7.17
N ASP A 41 -18.89 5.09 6.80
CA ASP A 41 -18.17 3.85 6.47
C ASP A 41 -17.76 3.06 7.71
N TRP A 42 -17.78 3.68 8.90
CA TRP A 42 -17.32 3.10 10.17
C TRP A 42 -17.89 1.69 10.44
N PRO A 43 -19.21 1.41 10.29
CA PRO A 43 -19.75 0.10 10.62
C PRO A 43 -19.14 -1.04 9.80
N GLU A 44 -18.90 -0.83 8.51
CA GLU A 44 -18.32 -1.86 7.64
C GLU A 44 -16.80 -1.94 7.75
N TYR A 45 -16.14 -0.79 7.99
CA TYR A 45 -14.72 -0.72 8.27
C TYR A 45 -14.37 -1.45 9.58
N HIS A 46 -15.13 -1.20 10.65
CA HIS A 46 -14.93 -1.84 11.94
C HIS A 46 -15.10 -3.36 11.86
N LYS A 47 -16.04 -3.87 11.04
CA LYS A 47 -16.16 -5.31 10.76
C LYS A 47 -14.91 -5.88 10.08
N MET A 48 -14.31 -5.15 9.13
CA MET A 48 -13.06 -5.56 8.49
C MET A 48 -11.91 -5.63 9.52
N LEU A 49 -11.81 -4.64 10.41
CA LEU A 49 -10.77 -4.61 11.45
C LEU A 49 -10.85 -5.79 12.43
N GLN A 50 -12.01 -6.41 12.59
CA GLN A 50 -12.20 -7.59 13.44
C GLN A 50 -11.90 -8.91 12.70
N GLU A 51 -11.74 -8.87 11.38
CA GLU A 51 -11.56 -10.04 10.55
C GLU A 51 -10.09 -10.52 10.61
N GLU A 52 -9.85 -11.54 11.43
CA GLU A 52 -8.50 -12.03 11.78
C GLU A 52 -7.60 -12.26 10.56
N GLN A 53 -8.05 -13.06 9.59
CA GLN A 53 -7.23 -13.39 8.43
C GLN A 53 -6.93 -12.16 7.55
N THR A 54 -7.87 -11.21 7.47
CA THR A 54 -7.67 -9.97 6.71
C THR A 54 -6.64 -9.08 7.38
N MET A 55 -6.72 -8.90 8.70
CA MET A 55 -5.78 -8.04 9.41
C MET A 55 -4.39 -8.67 9.49
N ILE A 56 -4.28 -9.98 9.71
CA ILE A 56 -3.00 -10.71 9.66
C ILE A 56 -2.31 -10.50 8.30
N ASN A 57 -3.07 -10.59 7.21
CA ASN A 57 -2.55 -10.34 5.87
C ASN A 57 -2.17 -8.87 5.64
N ALA A 58 -2.81 -7.93 6.34
CA ALA A 58 -2.43 -6.52 6.39
C ALA A 58 -1.18 -6.25 7.25
N GLY A 59 -0.61 -7.28 7.90
CA GLY A 59 0.58 -7.17 8.74
C GLY A 59 0.30 -6.74 10.18
N VAL A 60 -0.95 -6.73 10.61
CA VAL A 60 -1.36 -6.33 11.97
C VAL A 60 -2.34 -7.34 12.58
N GLY A 61 -2.55 -7.32 13.90
CA GLY A 61 -3.57 -8.18 14.53
C GLY A 61 -4.99 -7.64 14.32
N PRO A 62 -6.03 -8.47 14.47
CA PRO A 62 -7.41 -7.98 14.52
C PRO A 62 -7.59 -6.99 15.66
N MET A 63 -8.27 -5.88 15.40
CA MET A 63 -8.50 -4.81 16.37
C MET A 63 -9.78 -5.07 17.15
N LEU A 64 -9.70 -5.97 18.12
CA LEU A 64 -10.85 -6.39 18.94
C LEU A 64 -11.29 -5.33 19.95
N PHE A 65 -10.43 -4.36 20.29
CA PHE A 65 -10.76 -3.28 21.21
C PHE A 65 -11.38 -2.09 20.47
N PRO A 66 -12.64 -1.71 20.73
CA PRO A 66 -13.34 -0.68 19.95
C PRO A 66 -12.62 0.67 19.92
N ARG A 67 -11.97 1.07 21.02
CA ARG A 67 -11.22 2.33 21.07
C ARG A 67 -10.01 2.34 20.13
N ALA A 68 -9.29 1.22 20.06
CA ALA A 68 -8.14 1.10 19.16
C ALA A 68 -8.60 1.04 17.70
N ALA A 69 -9.66 0.28 17.41
CA ALA A 69 -10.26 0.23 16.08
C ALA A 69 -10.75 1.62 15.62
N ARG A 70 -11.34 2.39 16.54
CA ARG A 70 -11.82 3.74 16.25
C ARG A 70 -10.68 4.70 15.94
N ALA A 71 -9.63 4.73 16.78
CA ALA A 71 -8.46 5.56 16.53
C ALA A 71 -7.82 5.24 15.18
N TYR A 72 -7.69 3.94 14.85
CA TYR A 72 -7.17 3.52 13.56
C TYR A 72 -8.03 3.99 12.38
N PHE A 73 -9.36 3.96 12.51
CA PHE A 73 -10.25 4.48 11.47
C PHE A 73 -10.17 5.99 11.30
N ASP A 74 -10.08 6.74 12.40
CA ASP A 74 -9.94 8.19 12.36
C ASP A 74 -8.59 8.59 11.71
N ASP A 75 -7.49 7.91 12.06
CA ASP A 75 -6.18 8.08 11.41
C ASP A 75 -6.26 7.82 9.89
N GLN A 76 -6.93 6.73 9.48
CA GLN A 76 -7.08 6.38 8.06
C GLN A 76 -7.97 7.34 7.27
N ARG A 77 -8.93 7.99 7.94
CA ARG A 77 -9.76 9.05 7.33
C ARG A 77 -8.99 10.34 7.12
N GLU A 78 -8.09 10.64 8.05
CA GLU A 78 -7.21 11.80 7.97
C GLU A 78 -6.00 11.55 7.03
N ASP A 79 -5.66 10.29 6.75
CA ASP A 79 -4.66 9.92 5.75
C ASP A 79 -5.20 10.02 4.32
N TRP A 80 -5.02 11.20 3.74
CA TRP A 80 -5.44 11.49 2.37
C TRP A 80 -4.65 10.75 1.29
N ALA A 81 -3.57 10.03 1.65
CA ALA A 81 -2.84 9.14 0.73
C ALA A 81 -3.52 7.77 0.59
N SER A 82 -4.62 7.54 1.31
CA SER A 82 -5.42 6.32 1.27
C SER A 82 -6.88 6.58 0.87
N VAL A 83 -7.51 5.55 0.33
CA VAL A 83 -8.91 5.55 -0.10
C VAL A 83 -9.61 4.30 0.39
N GLY A 84 -10.91 4.41 0.68
CA GLY A 84 -11.83 3.29 0.76
C GLY A 84 -12.13 2.75 -0.64
N ILE A 85 -12.32 1.44 -0.73
CA ILE A 85 -12.61 0.69 -1.95
C ILE A 85 -14.05 0.16 -1.82
N PHE A 86 -14.91 0.56 -2.75
CA PHE A 86 -16.34 0.25 -2.72
C PHE A 86 -16.78 -0.41 -4.02
N ALA A 87 -17.82 -1.23 -3.94
CA ALA A 87 -18.44 -1.83 -5.10
C ALA A 87 -19.17 -0.77 -5.96
N ARG A 88 -18.96 -0.80 -7.27
CA ARG A 88 -19.70 0.02 -8.24
C ARG A 88 -20.71 -0.78 -9.07
N LYS A 89 -20.45 -2.07 -9.28
CA LYS A 89 -21.36 -2.97 -10.00
C LYS A 89 -21.86 -4.04 -9.05
N VAL A 90 -23.17 -4.29 -9.08
CA VAL A 90 -23.80 -5.41 -8.38
C VAL A 90 -23.30 -6.73 -8.97
N ASP A 91 -22.91 -7.66 -8.10
CA ASP A 91 -22.64 -9.06 -8.44
C ASP A 91 -23.42 -9.99 -7.50
N ASP A 92 -23.33 -11.31 -7.70
CA ASP A 92 -24.15 -12.32 -7.03
C ASP A 92 -24.25 -12.17 -5.49
N ASN A 93 -23.28 -11.49 -4.84
CA ASN A 93 -23.29 -11.27 -3.38
C ASN A 93 -22.75 -9.89 -2.95
N VAL A 94 -22.80 -8.89 -3.84
CA VAL A 94 -22.24 -7.56 -3.59
C VAL A 94 -23.22 -6.50 -4.09
N ALA A 95 -23.70 -5.64 -3.21
CA ALA A 95 -24.52 -4.50 -3.57
C ALA A 95 -23.64 -3.32 -4.02
N GLU A 96 -24.18 -2.44 -4.85
CA GLU A 96 -23.51 -1.16 -5.14
C GLU A 96 -23.31 -0.36 -3.84
N GLY A 97 -22.12 0.20 -3.65
CA GLY A 97 -21.73 0.89 -2.43
C GLY A 97 -21.16 -0.01 -1.33
N ASP A 98 -21.16 -1.34 -1.49
CA ASP A 98 -20.57 -2.25 -0.49
C ASP A 98 -19.08 -1.92 -0.26
N PHE A 99 -18.72 -1.67 1.00
CA PHE A 99 -17.32 -1.48 1.40
C PHE A 99 -16.54 -2.79 1.26
N MET A 100 -15.47 -2.74 0.47
CA MET A 100 -14.59 -3.87 0.19
C MET A 100 -13.31 -3.85 1.01
N GLY A 101 -12.79 -2.66 1.32
CA GLY A 101 -11.55 -2.48 2.05
C GLY A 101 -10.90 -1.13 1.76
N THR A 102 -9.58 -1.03 1.90
CA THR A 102 -8.82 0.20 1.67
C THR A 102 -7.57 -0.03 0.87
N GLY A 103 -7.02 1.01 0.27
CA GLY A 103 -5.67 0.98 -0.26
C GLY A 103 -5.13 2.38 -0.51
N GLY A 104 -3.85 2.48 -0.79
CA GLY A 104 -3.17 3.77 -0.91
C GLY A 104 -1.66 3.65 -0.92
N VAL A 105 -1.02 4.72 -0.47
CA VAL A 105 0.43 4.76 -0.29
C VAL A 105 0.76 5.18 1.13
N TYR A 106 1.45 4.33 1.86
CA TYR A 106 2.10 4.75 3.10
C TYR A 106 3.32 5.58 2.75
N TRP A 107 3.38 6.81 3.27
CA TRP A 107 4.44 7.75 2.94
C TRP A 107 4.99 8.48 4.17
N SER A 108 6.25 8.21 4.49
CA SER A 108 7.03 8.93 5.49
C SER A 108 8.34 9.47 4.90
N LYS A 109 9.01 10.41 5.59
CA LYS A 109 10.27 11.01 5.08
C LYS A 109 11.48 10.08 5.16
N ASP A 110 11.35 9.02 5.96
CA ASP A 110 12.37 8.02 6.26
C ASP A 110 12.21 6.73 5.42
N ARG A 111 11.15 6.62 4.61
CA ARG A 111 10.87 5.47 3.75
C ARG A 111 10.38 5.88 2.39
N LEU A 112 10.81 5.15 1.37
CA LEU A 112 10.23 5.28 0.03
C LEU A 112 8.71 4.99 0.09
N PRO A 113 7.89 5.63 -0.75
CA PRO A 113 6.44 5.46 -0.67
C PRO A 113 6.03 4.01 -0.97
N GLU A 114 5.30 3.40 -0.03
CA GLU A 114 4.91 1.99 -0.07
C GLU A 114 3.44 1.85 -0.48
N VAL A 115 3.16 1.17 -1.59
CA VAL A 115 1.77 0.90 -1.98
C VAL A 115 1.20 -0.22 -1.12
N CYS A 116 -0.02 -0.02 -0.63
CA CYS A 116 -0.70 -0.99 0.23
C CYS A 116 -2.18 -1.12 -0.14
N TYR A 117 -2.75 -2.28 0.16
CA TYR A 117 -4.19 -2.49 0.12
C TYR A 117 -4.58 -3.60 1.08
N VAL A 118 -5.83 -3.55 1.54
CA VAL A 118 -6.47 -4.53 2.40
C VAL A 118 -7.89 -4.70 1.88
N LEU A 119 -8.32 -5.93 1.65
CA LEU A 119 -9.69 -6.26 1.25
C LEU A 119 -10.26 -7.27 2.23
N LYS A 120 -11.56 -7.20 2.53
CA LYS A 120 -12.28 -8.26 3.27
C LYS A 120 -12.16 -9.57 2.51
N GLN A 121 -12.02 -10.69 3.22
CA GLN A 121 -11.76 -12.01 2.65
C GLN A 121 -12.78 -12.44 1.61
N LYS A 122 -14.06 -12.06 1.77
CA LYS A 122 -15.13 -12.36 0.80
C LYS A 122 -14.89 -11.80 -0.62
N PHE A 123 -13.93 -10.89 -0.79
CA PHE A 123 -13.55 -10.29 -2.07
C PHE A 123 -12.25 -10.82 -2.67
N TRP A 124 -11.54 -11.74 -1.97
CA TRP A 124 -10.29 -12.31 -2.45
C TRP A 124 -10.51 -13.25 -3.65
N GLY A 125 -9.47 -13.44 -4.46
CA GLY A 125 -9.53 -14.29 -5.65
C GLY A 125 -10.38 -13.76 -6.82
N LYS A 126 -11.08 -12.63 -6.66
CA LYS A 126 -12.00 -12.05 -7.66
C LYS A 126 -11.37 -10.97 -8.55
N GLY A 127 -10.05 -10.83 -8.50
CA GLY A 127 -9.28 -9.81 -9.25
C GLY A 127 -9.49 -8.36 -8.79
N ARG A 128 -10.16 -8.13 -7.66
CA ARG A 128 -10.49 -6.79 -7.14
C ARG A 128 -9.25 -6.01 -6.74
N ALA A 129 -8.28 -6.67 -6.09
CA ALA A 129 -7.01 -6.06 -5.71
C ALA A 129 -6.18 -5.59 -6.92
N THR A 130 -6.08 -6.42 -7.97
CA THR A 130 -5.37 -6.05 -9.21
C THR A 130 -6.06 -4.89 -9.92
N GLU A 131 -7.39 -4.90 -10.00
CA GLU A 131 -8.15 -3.78 -10.58
C GLU A 131 -7.96 -2.48 -9.79
N PHE A 132 -8.05 -2.55 -8.46
CA PHE A 132 -7.76 -1.41 -7.58
C PHE A 132 -6.36 -0.87 -7.85
N LEU A 133 -5.34 -1.72 -7.79
CA LEU A 133 -3.95 -1.29 -7.91
C LEU A 133 -3.68 -0.65 -9.28
N ASN A 134 -4.20 -1.21 -10.37
CA ASN A 134 -4.05 -0.63 -11.70
C ASN A 134 -4.71 0.77 -11.80
N GLY A 135 -5.95 0.92 -11.32
CA GLY A 135 -6.62 2.22 -11.32
C GLY A 135 -5.95 3.24 -10.40
N PHE A 136 -5.49 2.80 -9.23
CA PHE A 136 -4.76 3.63 -8.29
C PHE A 136 -3.45 4.15 -8.88
N LEU A 137 -2.67 3.29 -9.55
CA LEU A 137 -1.41 3.67 -10.16
C LEU A 137 -1.61 4.70 -11.29
N GLU A 138 -2.64 4.55 -12.11
CA GLU A 138 -2.99 5.53 -13.13
C GLU A 138 -3.24 6.91 -12.52
N VAL A 139 -4.01 6.97 -11.43
CA VAL A 139 -4.26 8.21 -10.70
C VAL A 139 -2.99 8.75 -10.08
N TRP A 140 -2.25 7.90 -9.35
CA TRP A 140 -1.03 8.26 -8.65
C TRP A 140 -0.05 8.92 -9.61
N TRP A 141 0.28 8.28 -10.73
CA TRP A 141 1.27 8.79 -11.70
C TRP A 141 0.83 10.08 -12.40
N ASN A 142 -0.46 10.37 -12.47
CA ASN A 142 -1.00 11.61 -13.08
C ASN A 142 -1.09 12.81 -12.12
N MET A 143 -0.87 12.63 -10.82
CA MET A 143 -0.83 13.77 -9.88
C MET A 143 0.32 14.76 -10.21
N PRO A 144 0.23 16.05 -9.82
CA PRO A 144 1.34 16.98 -10.01
C PRO A 144 2.58 16.54 -9.21
N ARG A 145 3.78 16.68 -9.77
CA ARG A 145 5.04 16.26 -9.12
C ARG A 145 5.88 17.43 -8.62
N ILE A 146 6.52 17.23 -7.47
CA ILE A 146 7.55 18.12 -6.90
C ILE A 146 8.80 17.33 -6.56
N ASN A 147 9.93 18.03 -6.38
CA ASN A 147 11.14 17.42 -5.80
C ASN A 147 10.97 17.24 -4.29
N ILE A 148 11.46 16.12 -3.79
CA ILE A 148 11.31 15.71 -2.41
C ILE A 148 12.64 15.15 -1.93
N ASP A 149 13.14 15.72 -0.85
CA ASP A 149 14.32 15.24 -0.16
C ASP A 149 13.93 14.25 0.93
N MET A 150 14.62 13.12 0.97
CA MET A 150 14.33 11.99 1.85
C MET A 150 15.63 11.42 2.43
N CYS A 151 15.54 10.77 3.58
CA CYS A 151 16.66 10.01 4.15
C CYS A 151 16.23 8.55 4.26
N VAL A 152 16.70 7.69 3.35
CA VAL A 152 16.18 6.32 3.21
C VAL A 152 17.28 5.29 3.47
N GLU A 153 16.92 4.16 4.09
CA GLU A 153 17.85 3.04 4.26
C GLU A 153 18.32 2.52 2.89
N THR A 154 19.63 2.27 2.76
CA THR A 154 20.23 1.80 1.50
C THR A 154 19.68 0.48 0.99
N LYS A 155 19.06 -0.34 1.85
CA LYS A 155 18.43 -1.61 1.46
C LYS A 155 17.22 -1.45 0.53
N PHE A 156 16.64 -0.25 0.46
CA PHE A 156 15.52 0.05 -0.45
C PHE A 156 15.98 0.73 -1.75
N LEU A 157 17.29 0.92 -1.93
CA LEU A 157 17.90 1.56 -3.10
C LEU A 157 18.67 0.54 -3.94
N ASP A 158 18.84 0.83 -5.23
CA ASP A 158 19.77 0.05 -6.06
C ASP A 158 21.23 0.37 -5.67
N ALA A 159 22.12 -0.59 -5.94
CA ALA A 159 23.54 -0.44 -5.68
C ALA A 159 24.09 0.83 -6.36
N GLY A 160 24.67 1.72 -5.56
CA GLY A 160 25.27 2.97 -6.03
C GLY A 160 24.33 4.17 -6.15
N GLU A 161 23.02 4.02 -5.95
CA GLU A 161 22.08 5.15 -6.00
C GLU A 161 22.31 6.13 -4.86
N ARG A 162 22.66 7.38 -5.19
CA ARG A 162 22.90 8.48 -4.23
C ARG A 162 22.50 9.81 -4.89
N GLY A 163 22.15 10.81 -4.07
CA GLY A 163 21.74 12.11 -4.60
C GLY A 163 20.38 12.01 -5.29
N VAL A 164 20.30 12.36 -6.57
CA VAL A 164 19.04 12.32 -7.33
C VAL A 164 18.75 10.90 -7.81
N VAL A 165 17.63 10.32 -7.38
CA VAL A 165 17.22 8.95 -7.74
C VAL A 165 15.85 8.93 -8.42
N PRO A 166 15.59 8.00 -9.35
CA PRO A 166 14.27 7.86 -9.99
C PRO A 166 13.14 7.64 -9.00
N GLU A 167 12.01 8.35 -9.19
CA GLU A 167 10.78 8.15 -8.42
C GLU A 167 10.30 6.71 -8.56
N ARG A 168 9.80 6.16 -7.45
CA ARG A 168 9.38 4.76 -7.36
C ARG A 168 8.33 4.57 -6.27
N LEU A 169 7.53 3.53 -6.45
CA LEU A 169 6.73 2.91 -5.41
C LEU A 169 7.38 1.59 -4.99
N THR A 170 7.31 1.27 -3.72
CA THR A 170 7.73 -0.01 -3.15
C THR A 170 6.52 -0.80 -2.65
N ALA A 171 6.68 -2.12 -2.53
CA ALA A 171 5.72 -3.01 -1.90
C ALA A 171 6.49 -4.13 -1.19
N PRO A 172 6.89 -3.96 0.08
CA PRO A 172 7.44 -5.05 0.86
C PRO A 172 6.31 -6.05 1.17
N ILE A 173 6.46 -7.30 0.75
CA ILE A 173 5.45 -8.35 0.97
C ILE A 173 6.10 -9.51 1.71
N LYS A 174 5.50 -9.98 2.82
CA LYS A 174 6.02 -11.14 3.55
C LYS A 174 6.23 -12.32 2.61
N VAL A 175 7.29 -13.10 2.84
CA VAL A 175 7.63 -14.26 1.97
C VAL A 175 6.45 -15.24 1.85
N GLU A 176 5.66 -15.40 2.92
CA GLU A 176 4.48 -16.27 2.97
C GLU A 176 3.23 -15.68 2.28
N GLY A 177 3.24 -14.39 1.91
CA GLY A 177 2.11 -13.64 1.35
C GLY A 177 1.92 -13.77 -0.17
N GLY A 178 1.95 -15.00 -0.70
CA GLY A 178 2.03 -15.28 -2.15
C GLY A 178 0.98 -14.59 -3.04
N ASP A 179 -0.25 -14.39 -2.56
CA ASP A 179 -1.32 -13.76 -3.33
C ASP A 179 -1.03 -12.29 -3.67
N SER A 180 -0.52 -11.53 -2.69
CA SER A 180 -0.17 -10.11 -2.90
C SER A 180 1.01 -9.96 -3.86
N GLN A 181 1.94 -10.91 -3.87
CA GLN A 181 3.07 -10.91 -4.82
C GLN A 181 2.57 -11.02 -6.27
N ASN A 182 1.56 -11.85 -6.51
CA ASN A 182 0.94 -11.98 -7.84
C ASN A 182 0.20 -10.70 -8.25
N VAL A 183 -0.45 -10.02 -7.30
CA VAL A 183 -1.14 -8.75 -7.57
C VAL A 183 -0.16 -7.66 -8.02
N VAL A 184 0.93 -7.44 -7.27
CA VAL A 184 1.90 -6.38 -7.62
C VAL A 184 2.67 -6.70 -8.89
N LYS A 185 2.99 -7.97 -9.16
CA LYS A 185 3.59 -8.41 -10.44
C LYS A 185 2.69 -8.09 -11.63
N LYS A 186 1.38 -8.36 -11.52
CA LYS A 186 0.39 -8.02 -12.57
C LYS A 186 0.26 -6.51 -12.80
N ALA A 187 0.51 -5.71 -11.76
CA ALA A 187 0.54 -4.25 -11.84
C ALA A 187 1.91 -3.68 -12.30
N GLY A 188 2.87 -4.54 -12.69
CA GLY A 188 4.14 -4.13 -13.27
C GLY A 188 5.30 -3.98 -12.28
N PHE A 189 5.12 -4.30 -11.00
CA PHE A 189 6.23 -4.26 -10.04
C PHE A 189 7.24 -5.37 -10.33
N SER A 190 8.53 -5.02 -10.22
CA SER A 190 9.64 -5.96 -10.31
C SER A 190 10.10 -6.41 -8.93
N ASP A 191 10.42 -7.69 -8.80
CA ASP A 191 11.07 -8.28 -7.63
C ASP A 191 12.52 -7.76 -7.48
N ARG A 192 12.91 -7.34 -6.27
CA ARG A 192 14.25 -6.84 -5.92
C ARG A 192 14.97 -7.70 -4.88
N GLY A 193 14.43 -8.87 -4.57
CA GLY A 193 14.97 -9.81 -3.61
C GLY A 193 14.47 -9.58 -2.18
N GLU A 194 15.02 -10.37 -1.26
CA GLU A 194 14.66 -10.34 0.15
C GLU A 194 15.24 -9.13 0.87
N VAL A 195 14.42 -8.50 1.72
CA VAL A 195 14.82 -7.46 2.66
C VAL A 195 14.33 -7.81 4.07
N THR A 196 15.08 -7.40 5.09
CA THR A 196 14.66 -7.54 6.49
C THR A 196 14.10 -6.23 7.01
N ILE A 197 12.86 -6.29 7.50
CA ILE A 197 12.13 -5.17 8.12
C ILE A 197 11.62 -5.66 9.46
N TYR A 198 12.01 -5.00 10.56
CA TYR A 198 11.64 -5.39 11.93
C TYR A 198 11.87 -6.88 12.24
N ASP A 199 13.05 -7.40 11.88
CA ASP A 199 13.46 -8.80 12.04
C ASP A 199 12.62 -9.85 11.26
N GLU A 200 11.70 -9.40 10.43
CA GLU A 200 10.93 -10.24 9.52
C GLU A 200 11.45 -10.12 8.08
N LYS A 201 11.29 -11.20 7.30
CA LYS A 201 11.69 -11.24 5.89
C LYS A 201 10.54 -10.87 4.95
N TYR A 202 10.84 -9.97 4.04
CA TYR A 202 9.94 -9.51 2.98
C TYR A 202 10.61 -9.67 1.63
N ILE A 203 9.84 -9.89 0.57
CA ILE A 203 10.28 -9.66 -0.80
C ILE A 203 9.97 -8.21 -1.13
N LEU A 204 10.99 -7.45 -1.54
CA LEU A 204 10.82 -6.05 -1.94
C LEU A 204 10.39 -5.99 -3.41
N PHE A 205 9.17 -5.55 -3.66
CA PHE A 205 8.72 -5.20 -5.00
C PHE A 205 8.90 -3.71 -5.26
N ARG A 206 9.23 -3.35 -6.51
CA ARG A 206 9.40 -1.96 -6.93
C ARG A 206 8.76 -1.69 -8.29
N LEU A 207 8.09 -0.54 -8.39
CA LEU A 207 7.66 0.06 -9.65
C LEU A 207 8.31 1.43 -9.80
N LEU A 208 9.05 1.65 -10.89
CA LEU A 208 9.58 2.99 -11.22
C LEU A 208 8.48 3.85 -11.83
N SER A 209 8.55 5.17 -11.62
CA SER A 209 7.69 6.11 -12.33
C SER A 209 7.78 5.86 -13.85
N PRO A 210 6.65 5.90 -14.58
CA PRO A 210 6.68 5.89 -16.03
C PRO A 210 7.52 7.07 -16.55
N LYS A 211 8.14 6.86 -17.72
CA LYS A 211 8.91 7.90 -18.42
C LYS A 211 8.00 8.88 -19.13
#